data_AF-A0A1F9ANS7-F1
#
_entry.id   AF-A0A1F9ANS7-F1
#
_cell.length_a   1.000
_cell.length_b   1.000
_cell.length_c   1.000
_cell.angle_alpha   90.00
_cell.angle_beta   90.00
_cell.angle_gamma   90.00
#
_symmetry.space_group_name_H-M   'P 1'
#
loop_
_entity.id
_entity.type
_entity.pdbx_description
1 polymer ?
#
loop_
_entity_poly.entity_id
_entity_poly.type
_entity_poly.pdbx_seq_one_letter_code
_entity_poly.pdbx_strand_id
1 'polypeptide(L)'
;MDRWIDMYPAKMDQICCGGGGGAMTTGYDNERIFYARRKMDQIKSTGADMVVVPCHSCHGQLKNIQKEYGMGDLEVKYLWELVADCLVI
;
A
#
# COMPACT_ATOMS: atom_id res chain seq x y z
N MET A 1 -6.33 -20.33 -3.45
CA MET A 1 -6.05 -19.27 -2.44
C MET A 1 -4.56 -19.26 -2.06
N ASP A 2 -3.73 -20.00 -2.81
CA ASP A 2 -2.41 -20.48 -2.38
C ASP A 2 -1.28 -19.47 -2.62
N ARG A 3 -1.64 -18.27 -3.11
CA ARG A 3 -0.73 -17.17 -3.44
C ARG A 3 -1.01 -15.88 -2.66
N TRP A 4 -1.84 -15.96 -1.62
CA TRP A 4 -2.10 -14.82 -0.74
C TRP A 4 -1.20 -14.87 0.49
N ILE A 5 -0.60 -13.74 0.82
CA ILE A 5 0.22 -13.55 2.02
C ILE A 5 -0.22 -12.27 2.72
N ASP A 6 -0.35 -12.32 4.05
CA ASP A 6 -0.53 -11.12 4.87
C ASP A 6 0.82 -10.51 5.22
N MET A 7 0.82 -9.23 5.57
CA MET A 7 1.99 -8.51 6.00
C MET A 7 2.30 -8.78 7.49
N TYR A 8 3.58 -8.70 7.87
CA TYR A 8 3.99 -8.70 9.27
C TYR A 8 4.64 -7.37 9.66
N PRO A 9 4.29 -6.74 10.80
CA PRO A 9 3.20 -7.08 11.72
C PRO A 9 1.79 -6.92 11.12
N ALA A 10 0.82 -7.72 11.58
CA ALA A 10 -0.55 -7.81 11.05
C ALA A 10 -1.61 -7.27 12.02
N LYS A 11 -2.86 -7.14 11.55
CA LYS A 11 -4.04 -6.76 12.36
C LYS A 11 -3.85 -5.44 13.12
N MET A 12 -3.93 -5.47 14.45
CA MET A 12 -3.83 -4.28 15.30
C MET A 12 -2.45 -3.62 15.25
N ASP A 13 -1.42 -4.38 14.87
CA ASP A 13 -0.04 -3.90 14.77
C ASP A 13 0.31 -3.43 13.35
N GLN A 14 -0.70 -3.31 12.47
CA GLN A 14 -0.50 -2.81 11.10
C GLN A 14 0.01 -1.38 11.08
N ILE A 15 0.90 -1.13 10.12
CA ILE A 15 1.55 0.18 9.97
C ILE A 15 0.72 1.07 9.05
N CYS A 16 0.67 2.38 9.32
CA CYS A 16 -0.01 3.35 8.45
C CYS A 16 0.75 3.54 7.13
N CYS A 17 0.04 3.84 6.03
CA CYS A 17 0.66 4.18 4.74
C CYS A 17 1.35 5.55 4.73
N GLY A 18 1.10 6.41 5.72
CA GLY A 18 1.62 7.79 5.80
C GLY A 18 0.74 8.85 5.12
N GLY A 19 -0.21 8.47 4.26
CA GLY A 19 -1.05 9.41 3.51
C GLY A 19 -2.33 9.91 4.21
N GLY A 20 -2.59 9.45 5.44
CA GLY A 20 -3.80 9.82 6.20
C GLY A 20 -3.75 11.24 6.80
N GLY A 21 -4.82 11.64 7.49
CA GLY A 21 -4.85 12.89 8.26
C GLY A 21 -4.71 14.18 7.45
N GLY A 22 -4.95 14.14 6.14
CA GLY A 22 -4.76 15.27 5.23
C GLY A 22 -3.32 15.44 4.75
N ALA A 23 -2.38 14.54 5.08
CA ALA A 23 -0.97 14.68 4.73
C ALA A 23 -0.72 14.76 3.21
N MET A 24 -1.55 14.09 2.40
CA MET A 24 -1.44 14.17 0.93
C MET A 24 -1.91 15.51 0.33
N THR A 25 -2.61 16.36 1.08
CA THR A 25 -3.18 17.62 0.55
C THR A 25 -2.62 18.87 1.22
N THR A 26 -1.79 18.73 2.26
CA THR A 26 -1.36 19.83 3.13
C THR A 26 0.14 20.14 3.04
N GLY A 27 0.86 19.51 2.12
CA GLY A 27 2.27 19.83 1.82
C GLY A 27 3.31 19.13 2.70
N TYR A 28 2.90 18.18 3.55
CA TYR A 28 3.81 17.35 4.37
C TYR A 28 4.44 16.20 3.58
N ASP A 29 4.94 16.49 2.38
CA ASP A 29 5.43 15.46 1.45
C ASP A 29 6.63 14.69 2.03
N ASN A 30 7.61 15.41 2.57
CA ASN A 30 8.81 14.79 3.15
C ASN A 30 8.45 13.87 4.32
N GLU A 31 7.55 14.32 5.20
CA GLU A 31 7.13 13.58 6.37
C GLU A 31 6.30 12.35 5.96
N ARG A 32 5.29 12.50 5.10
CA ARG A 32 4.45 11.37 4.69
C ARG A 32 5.25 10.30 3.97
N ILE A 33 6.21 10.70 3.14
CA ILE A 33 7.14 9.78 2.46
C ILE A 33 8.00 9.09 3.52
N PHE A 34 8.67 9.86 4.38
CA PHE A 34 9.55 9.30 5.41
C PHE A 34 8.81 8.30 6.31
N TYR A 35 7.62 8.62 6.81
CA TYR A 35 6.83 7.70 7.65
C TYR A 35 6.41 6.44 6.89
N ALA A 36 6.07 6.57 5.61
CA ALA A 36 5.64 5.46 4.77
C ALA A 36 6.72 4.39 4.57
N ARG A 37 8.02 4.71 4.75
CA ARG A 37 9.13 3.74 4.65
C ARG A 37 8.85 2.43 5.38
N ARG A 38 8.26 2.50 6.59
CA ARG A 38 7.99 1.31 7.40
C ARG A 38 6.91 0.41 6.77
N LYS A 39 5.91 1.01 6.12
CA LYS A 39 4.91 0.27 5.34
C LYS A 39 5.54 -0.31 4.08
N MET A 40 6.42 0.43 3.41
CA MET A 40 7.11 -0.03 2.21
C MET A 40 8.05 -1.21 2.52
N ASP A 41 8.81 -1.16 3.61
CA ASP A 41 9.63 -2.27 4.11
C ASP A 41 8.76 -3.50 4.42
N GLN A 42 7.61 -3.27 5.04
CA GLN A 42 6.65 -4.32 5.34
C GLN A 42 6.11 -4.99 4.06
N ILE A 43 5.69 -4.22 3.05
CA ILE A 43 5.22 -4.79 1.76
C ILE A 43 6.39 -5.50 1.06
N LYS A 44 7.58 -4.91 1.02
CA LYS A 44 8.76 -5.50 0.39
C LYS A 44 9.15 -6.83 1.02
N SER A 45 8.99 -6.98 2.33
CA SER A 45 9.31 -8.21 3.06
C SER A 45 8.43 -9.40 2.69
N THR A 46 7.24 -9.17 2.12
CA THR A 46 6.35 -10.26 1.69
C THR A 46 6.76 -10.85 0.35
N GLY A 47 7.56 -10.14 -0.44
CA GLY A 47 7.87 -10.50 -1.82
C GLY A 47 6.67 -10.47 -2.77
N ALA A 48 5.58 -9.78 -2.39
CA ALA A 48 4.37 -9.71 -3.21
C ALA A 48 4.54 -8.72 -4.37
N ASP A 49 4.09 -9.14 -5.55
CA ASP A 49 4.03 -8.28 -6.76
C ASP A 49 2.80 -7.36 -6.76
N MET A 50 1.79 -7.67 -5.95
CA MET A 50 0.54 -6.92 -5.83
C MET A 50 0.18 -6.71 -4.37
N VAL A 51 -0.28 -5.50 -4.04
CA VAL A 51 -0.88 -5.15 -2.76
C VAL A 51 -2.30 -4.63 -2.96
N VAL A 52 -3.21 -5.10 -2.11
CA VAL A 52 -4.63 -4.74 -2.17
C VAL A 52 -4.99 -3.89 -0.97
N VAL A 53 -5.59 -2.73 -1.21
CA VAL A 53 -5.96 -1.77 -0.15
C VAL A 53 -7.40 -1.27 -0.32
N PRO A 54 -8.18 -1.11 0.77
CA PRO A 54 -9.56 -0.62 0.67
C PRO A 54 -9.66 0.91 0.73
N CYS A 55 -8.60 1.61 1.11
CA CYS A 55 -8.62 3.05 1.40
C CYS A 55 -8.03 3.88 0.25
N HIS A 56 -8.76 4.92 -0.17
CA HIS A 56 -8.33 5.87 -1.20
C HIS A 56 -6.96 6.50 -0.92
N SER A 57 -6.71 6.94 0.32
CA SER A 57 -5.43 7.55 0.69
C SER A 57 -4.30 6.54 0.67
N CYS A 58 -4.53 5.29 1.08
CA CYS A 58 -3.51 4.23 0.99
C CYS A 58 -3.15 3.94 -0.46
N HIS A 59 -4.14 3.77 -1.33
CA HIS A 59 -3.92 3.52 -2.74
C HIS A 59 -3.11 4.66 -3.38
N GLY A 60 -3.55 5.92 -3.22
CA GLY A 60 -2.86 7.09 -3.76
C GLY A 60 -1.45 7.24 -3.22
N GLN A 61 -1.27 7.12 -1.89
CA GLN A 61 0.05 7.26 -1.25
C GLN A 61 1.04 6.22 -1.75
N LEU A 62 0.65 4.94 -1.75
CA LEU A 62 1.55 3.86 -2.17
C LEU A 62 1.96 4.02 -3.65
N LYS A 63 1.01 4.34 -4.54
CA LYS A 63 1.32 4.61 -5.95
C LYS A 63 2.25 5.80 -6.13
N ASN A 64 2.09 6.85 -5.33
CA ASN A 64 2.95 8.04 -5.40
C ASN A 64 4.40 7.73 -5.02
N ILE A 65 4.62 6.90 -4.00
CA ILE A 65 5.95 6.71 -3.40
C ILE A 65 6.66 5.42 -3.82
N GLN A 66 5.99 4.46 -4.47
CA GLN A 66 6.56 3.13 -4.72
C GLN A 66 7.90 3.16 -5.46
N LYS A 67 8.07 4.11 -6.39
CA LYS A 67 9.33 4.30 -7.14
C LYS A 67 10.48 4.74 -6.24
N GLU A 68 10.21 5.58 -5.24
CA GLU A 68 11.22 6.08 -4.30
C GLU A 68 11.80 4.95 -3.43
N TYR A 69 11.03 3.88 -3.22
CA TYR A 69 11.43 2.69 -2.46
C TYR A 69 11.87 1.51 -3.33
N GLY A 70 12.09 1.72 -4.63
CA GLY A 70 12.53 0.67 -5.56
C GLY A 70 11.46 -0.39 -5.82
N MET A 71 10.18 -0.03 -5.71
CA MET A 71 9.01 -0.89 -5.92
C MET A 71 8.17 -0.37 -7.10
N GLY A 72 8.83 0.11 -8.16
CA GLY A 72 8.17 0.70 -9.32
C GLY A 72 7.13 -0.20 -9.98
N ASP A 73 7.35 -1.52 -9.94
CA ASP A 73 6.53 -2.56 -10.55
C ASP A 73 5.46 -3.15 -9.61
N LEU A 74 5.39 -2.68 -8.35
CA LEU A 74 4.35 -3.11 -7.41
C LEU A 74 2.96 -2.69 -7.94
N GLU A 75 2.08 -3.65 -8.13
CA GLU A 75 0.69 -3.39 -8.46
C GLU A 75 -0.09 -3.02 -7.19
N VAL A 76 -0.56 -1.78 -7.11
CA VAL A 76 -1.41 -1.32 -6.02
C VAL A 76 -2.86 -1.32 -6.52
N LYS A 77 -3.67 -2.23 -6.00
CA LYS A 77 -5.08 -2.39 -6.35
C LYS A 77 -6.01 -1.98 -5.23
N TYR A 78 -7.18 -1.47 -5.59
CA TYR A 78 -8.29 -1.39 -4.67
C TYR A 78 -8.90 -2.76 -4.40
N LEU A 79 -9.48 -2.92 -3.21
CA LEU A 79 -10.25 -4.12 -2.89
C LEU A 79 -11.41 -4.36 -3.88
N TRP A 80 -12.09 -3.30 -4.31
CA TRP A 80 -13.21 -3.43 -5.25
C TRP A 80 -12.74 -3.80 -6.66
N GLU A 81 -11.53 -3.42 -7.08
CA GLU A 81 -10.94 -3.88 -8.35
C GLU A 81 -10.68 -5.38 -8.31
N LEU A 82 -10.09 -5.87 -7.22
CA LEU A 82 -9.88 -7.32 -7.04
C LEU A 82 -11.21 -8.08 -7.04
N VAL A 83 -12.25 -7.55 -6.37
CA VAL A 83 -13.58 -8.16 -6.38
C VAL A 83 -14.14 -8.18 -7.82
N ALA A 84 -14.03 -7.08 -8.56
CA ALA A 84 -14.48 -7.01 -9.95
C ALA A 84 -13.75 -8.02 -10.84
N ASP A 85 -12.43 -8.17 -10.71
CA ASP A 85 -11.62 -9.16 -11.45
C ASP A 85 -12.11 -10.59 -11.19
N CYS A 86 -12.59 -10.87 -9.97
CA CYS A 86 -13.10 -12.18 -9.57
C CYS A 86 -14.56 -12.44 -10.00
N LEU A 87 -15.32 -11.39 -10.35
CA LEU A 87 -16.72 -11.48 -10.79
C LEU A 87 -16.86 -11.73 -12.30
N VAL A 88 -15.78 -11.66 -13.07
CA VAL A 88 -15.79 -12.01 -14.49
C VAL A 88 -15.91 -13.53 -14.62
N ILE A 89 -17.14 -13.99 -14.86
CA ILE A 89 -17.51 -15.38 -15.21
C ILE A 89 -17.36 -15.58 -16.72
#